data_AF-A0A661A9C0-F1
#
_entry.id   AF-A0A661A9C0-F1
#
_cell.length_a   1.000
_cell.length_b   1.000
_cell.length_c   1.000
_cell.angle_alpha   90.00
_cell.angle_beta   90.00
_cell.angle_gamma   90.00
#
_symmetry.space_group_name_H-M   'P 1'
#
loop_
_entity.id
_entity.type
_entity.pdbx_description
1 polymer ?
#
loop_
_entity_poly.entity_id
_entity_poly.type
_entity_poly.pdbx_seq_one_letter_code
_entity_poly.pdbx_strand_id
1 'polypeptide(L)'
;MAGGVVALVVGLVLWTLNLTGYGFRWSRDWPLLIALFGIYELVTHIRREKRKRPVDVRSVLKELEEGKIDAQEALKRIEKGGKK
;
A
#
# COMPACT_ATOMS: atom_id res chain seq x y z
N MET A 1 -5.14 11.05 -5.66
CA MET A 1 -6.62 10.96 -5.74
C MET A 1 -7.20 9.93 -4.77
N ALA A 2 -6.62 8.73 -4.63
CA ALA A 2 -7.14 7.68 -3.74
C ALA A 2 -7.25 8.06 -2.25
N GLY A 3 -6.30 8.83 -1.70
CA GLY A 3 -6.28 9.17 -0.26
C GLY A 3 -7.45 10.04 0.21
N GLY A 4 -7.93 10.95 -0.64
CA GLY A 4 -9.07 11.82 -0.30
C GLY A 4 -10.39 11.06 -0.24
N VAL A 5 -10.58 10.09 -1.14
CA VAL A 5 -11.76 9.22 -1.16
C VAL A 5 -11.80 8.33 0.09
N VAL A 6 -10.64 7.79 0.49
CA VAL A 6 -10.53 6.99 1.71
C VAL A 6 -10.85 7.82 2.97
N ALA A 7 -10.35 9.05 3.05
CA ALA A 7 -10.64 9.93 4.19
C ALA A 7 -12.14 10.28 4.30
N LEU A 8 -12.82 10.49 3.16
CA LEU A 8 -14.27 10.72 3.12
C LEU A 8 -15.05 9.50 3.62
N VAL A 9 -14.70 8.29 3.16
CA VAL A 9 -15.37 7.05 3.57
C VAL A 9 -15.17 6.78 5.07
N VAL A 10 -13.94 6.94 5.57
CA VAL A 10 -13.63 6.75 7.00
C VAL A 10 -14.35 7.78 7.86
N GLY A 11 -14.39 9.04 7.43
CA GLY A 11 -15.11 10.11 8.13
C GLY A 11 -16.62 9.83 8.23
N LEU A 12 -17.23 9.34 7.16
CA LEU A 12 -18.67 9.02 7.11
C LEU A 12 -19.03 7.82 8.01
N VAL A 13 -18.14 6.83 8.08
CA VAL A 13 -18.27 5.69 9.01
C VAL A 13 -18.15 6.17 10.46
N LEU A 14 -17.15 6.98 10.79
CA LEU A 14 -17.00 7.52 12.15
C LEU A 14 -18.17 8.43 12.57
N TRP A 15 -18.72 9.20 11.64
CA TRP A 15 -19.88 10.05 11.89
C TRP A 15 -21.15 9.23 12.17
N THR A 16 -21.39 8.19 11.38
CA THR A 16 -22.54 7.28 11.61
C THR A 16 -22.40 6.46 12.89
N LEU A 17 -21.16 6.21 13.35
CA LEU A 17 -20.88 5.59 14.65
C LEU A 17 -21.11 6.51 15.85
N ASN A 18 -20.88 7.81 15.70
CA ASN A 18 -21.15 8.76 16.78
C ASN A 18 -22.66 8.92 17.03
N LEU A 19 -23.49 8.73 15.99
CA LEU A 19 -24.95 8.76 16.09
C LEU A 19 -25.54 7.55 16.84
N THR A 20 -24.82 6.44 17.00
CA THR A 20 -25.39 5.21 17.60
C THR A 20 -25.38 5.18 19.14
N GLY A 21 -24.69 6.11 19.81
CA GLY A 21 -24.95 6.64 21.16
C GLY A 21 -25.12 5.71 22.38
N TYR A 22 -25.23 4.39 22.23
CA TYR A 22 -25.60 3.46 23.31
C TYR A 22 -25.06 2.07 23.00
N GLY A 23 -24.05 1.64 23.78
CA GLY A 23 -23.64 0.25 24.07
C GLY A 23 -23.35 -0.68 22.88
N PHE A 24 -22.25 -1.42 22.93
CA PHE A 24 -21.90 -2.41 21.91
C PHE A 24 -22.99 -3.51 21.83
N ARG A 25 -23.90 -3.39 20.86
CA ARG A 25 -24.97 -4.33 20.55
C ARG A 25 -24.48 -5.18 19.39
N TRP A 26 -24.09 -6.42 19.68
CA TRP A 26 -23.65 -7.41 18.68
C TRP A 26 -24.57 -7.52 17.45
N SER A 27 -25.88 -7.31 17.63
CA SER A 27 -26.87 -7.34 16.54
C SER A 27 -26.84 -6.12 15.61
N ARG A 28 -26.29 -4.97 16.05
CA ARG A 28 -26.23 -3.71 15.31
C ARG A 28 -24.81 -3.34 14.87
N ASP A 29 -23.81 -3.81 15.61
CA ASP A 29 -22.42 -3.37 15.46
C ASP A 29 -21.56 -4.35 14.65
N TRP A 30 -22.09 -5.50 14.20
CA TRP A 30 -21.40 -6.37 13.24
C TRP A 30 -20.97 -5.66 11.92
N PRO A 31 -21.64 -4.61 11.42
CA PRO A 31 -21.17 -3.86 10.26
C PRO A 31 -19.85 -3.12 10.52
N LEU A 32 -19.52 -2.78 11.78
CA LEU A 32 -18.21 -2.25 12.14
C LEU A 32 -17.11 -3.26 11.92
N LEU A 33 -17.32 -4.51 12.32
CA LEU A 33 -16.31 -5.55 12.17
C LEU A 33 -16.01 -5.77 10.69
N ILE A 34 -17.05 -5.73 9.84
CA ILE A 34 -16.90 -5.79 8.39
C ILE A 34 -16.19 -4.56 7.83
N ALA A 35 -16.55 -3.35 8.29
CA ALA A 35 -15.86 -2.13 7.88
C ALA A 35 -14.37 -2.16 8.28
N LEU A 36 -14.06 -2.60 9.50
CA LEU A 36 -12.70 -2.74 10.01
C LEU A 36 -11.91 -3.80 9.23
N PHE A 37 -12.55 -4.92 8.89
CA PHE A 37 -11.95 -5.99 8.10
C PHE A 37 -11.70 -5.55 6.66
N GLY A 38 -12.64 -4.83 6.05
CA GLY A 38 -12.49 -4.24 4.73
C GLY A 38 -11.38 -3.18 4.69
N ILE A 39 -11.27 -2.35 5.73
CA ILE A 39 -10.15 -1.40 5.88
C ILE A 39 -8.83 -2.15 6.06
N TYR A 40 -8.78 -3.20 6.88
CA TYR A 40 -7.59 -4.02 7.07
C TYR A 40 -7.12 -4.64 5.74
N GLU A 41 -8.04 -5.23 4.98
CA GLU A 41 -7.74 -5.82 3.68
C GLU A 41 -7.27 -4.74 2.69
N LEU A 42 -7.92 -3.57 2.66
CA LEU A 42 -7.52 -2.46 1.81
C LEU A 42 -6.11 -1.94 2.17
N VAL A 43 -5.79 -1.79 3.46
CA VAL A 43 -4.47 -1.37 3.92
C VAL A 43 -3.40 -2.42 3.57
N THR A 44 -3.71 -3.71 3.70
CA THR A 44 -2.78 -4.78 3.30
C THR A 44 -2.58 -4.85 1.79
N HIS A 45 -3.63 -4.59 1.00
CA HIS A 45 -3.55 -4.54 -0.46
C HIS A 45 -2.68 -3.37 -0.94
N ILE A 46 -2.92 -2.17 -0.40
CA ILE A 46 -2.12 -0.97 -0.70
C ILE A 46 -0.66 -1.14 -0.25
N ARG A 47 -0.40 -1.81 0.88
CA ARG A 47 0.97 -2.12 1.31
C ARG A 47 1.68 -3.11 0.37
N ARG A 48 0.96 -4.05 -0.24
CA ARG A 48 1.54 -5.01 -1.19
C ARG A 48 1.94 -4.36 -2.52
N GLU A 49 1.18 -3.38 -3.00
CA GLU A 49 1.53 -2.68 -4.26
C GLU A 49 2.82 -1.86 -4.16
N LYS A 50 3.16 -1.31 -2.99
CA LYS A 50 4.41 -0.54 -2.83
C LYS A 50 5.70 -1.35 -2.97
N ARG A 51 5.64 -2.70 -3.01
CA ARG A 51 6.83 -3.58 -3.06
C ARG A 51 7.25 -4.04 -4.46
N LYS A 52 6.66 -3.50 -5.53
CA LYS A 52 7.04 -3.83 -6.92
C LYS A 52 7.35 -2.57 -7.74
N ARG A 53 8.35 -1.79 -7.35
CA ARG A 53 9.02 -0.96 -8.37
C ARG A 53 9.92 -1.89 -9.18
N PRO A 54 9.69 -2.05 -10.49
CA PRO A 54 10.66 -2.74 -11.33
C PRO A 54 11.99 -2.01 -11.22
N VAL A 55 13.09 -2.77 -11.15
CA VAL A 55 14.42 -2.16 -11.21
C VAL A 55 14.53 -1.49 -12.57
N ASP A 56 14.74 -0.17 -12.55
CA ASP A 56 14.89 0.59 -13.79
C ASP A 56 16.28 0.32 -14.36
N VAL A 57 16.35 -0.56 -15.36
CA VAL A 57 17.60 -0.95 -16.02
C VAL A 57 18.32 0.28 -16.60
N ARG A 58 17.58 1.31 -17.02
CA ARG A 58 18.18 2.55 -17.53
C ARG A 58 18.94 3.32 -16.45
N SER A 59 18.46 3.33 -15.21
CA SER A 59 19.18 4.01 -14.12
C SER A 59 20.46 3.28 -13.77
N VAL A 60 20.45 1.94 -13.80
CA VAL A 60 21.65 1.11 -13.53
C VAL A 60 22.70 1.26 -14.65
N LEU A 61 22.28 1.27 -15.92
CA LEU A 61 23.19 1.52 -17.05
C LEU A 61 23.82 2.91 -17.00
N LYS A 62 23.04 3.93 -16.62
CA LYS A 62 23.54 5.29 -16.48
C LYS A 62 24.58 5.42 -15.35
N GLU A 63 24.36 4.75 -14.22
CA GLU A 63 25.34 4.72 -13.12
C GLU A 63 26.64 3.98 -13.52
N LEU A 64 26.56 2.99 -14.42
CA LEU A 64 27.73 2.30 -14.99
C LEU A 64 28.50 3.20 -15.97
N GLU A 65 27.80 3.91 -16.87
CA GLU A 65 28.42 4.88 -17.79
C GLU A 65 29.10 6.04 -17.04
N GLU A 66 28.52 6.49 -15.93
CA GLU A 66 29.09 7.51 -15.05
C GLU A 66 30.24 6.98 -14.17
N GLY A 67 30.57 5.68 -14.23
CA GLY A 67 31.64 5.05 -13.46
C GLY A 67 31.36 4.96 -11.95
N LYS A 68 30.10 5.11 -11.53
CA LYS A 68 29.69 5.07 -10.11
C LYS A 68 29.57 3.66 -9.55
N ILE A 69 29.45 2.67 -10.43
CA ILE A 69 29.35 1.24 -10.11
C ILE A 69 30.15 0.44 -11.12
N ASP A 70 30.66 -0.72 -10.68
CA ASP A 70 31.37 -1.66 -11.52
C ASP A 70 30.40 -2.53 -12.36
N ALA A 71 30.88 -3.07 -13.48
CA ALA A 71 30.10 -3.95 -14.36
C ALA A 71 29.54 -5.18 -13.61
N GLN A 72 30.30 -5.73 -12.66
CA GLN A 72 29.85 -6.84 -11.81
C GLN A 72 28.69 -6.43 -10.88
N GLU A 73 28.74 -5.21 -10.37
CA GLU A 73 27.73 -4.69 -9.45
C GLU A 73 26.43 -4.33 -10.18
N ALA A 74 26.54 -3.76 -11.38
CA ALA A 74 25.42 -3.49 -12.28
C ALA A 74 24.66 -4.79 -12.64
N LEU A 75 25.38 -5.85 -13.01
CA LEU A 75 24.81 -7.18 -13.29
C LEU A 75 24.01 -7.73 -12.11
N LYS A 76 24.54 -7.67 -10.89
CA LYS A 76 23.85 -8.13 -9.68
C LYS A 76 22.54 -7.38 -9.40
N ARG A 77 22.51 -6.06 -9.65
CA ARG A 77 21.30 -5.24 -9.45
C ARG A 77 20.22 -5.57 -10.48
N ILE A 78 20.62 -5.78 -11.74
CA ILE A 78 19.71 -6.16 -12.82
C ILE A 78 19.18 -7.58 -12.61
N GLU A 79 20.02 -8.54 -12.23
CA GLU A 79 19.61 -9.93 -12.00
C GLU A 79 18.63 -10.05 -10.82
N LYS A 80 18.89 -9.35 -9.70
CA LYS A 80 17.96 -9.28 -8.57
C LYS A 80 16.64 -8.58 -8.92
N GLY A 81 16.66 -7.65 -9.88
CA GLY A 81 15.49 -6.93 -10.35
C GLY A 81 14.64 -7.71 -11.37
N GLY A 82 15.28 -8.50 -12.22
CA GLY A 82 14.66 -9.27 -13.30
C GLY A 82 14.15 -10.67 -12.91
N LYS A 83 14.60 -11.24 -11.78
CA LYS A 83 14.13 -12.54 -11.25
C LYS A 83 12.74 -12.49 -10.59
N LYS A 84 11.76 -11.81 -11.19
CA LYS A 84 10.40 -11.72 -10.65
C LYS A 84 9.33 -12.26 -11.58
#